data_AF-A0AAA9Z5H1-F1
#
_entry.id   AF-A0AAA9Z5H1-F1
#
_cell.length_a   1.000
_cell.length_b   1.000
_cell.length_c   1.000
_cell.angle_alpha   90.00
_cell.angle_beta   90.00
_cell.angle_gamma   90.00
#
_symmetry.space_group_name_H-M   'P 1'
#
loop_
_entity.id
_entity.type
_entity.pdbx_description
1 polymer ?
#
loop_
_entity_poly.entity_id
_entity_poly.type
_entity_poly.pdbx_seq_one_letter_code
_entity_poly.pdbx_strand_id
1 'polypeptide(L)'
;MRGNVKRLEAKYKENEQIFCYLEDLILLDKHGNENTFDSVTEGLLWLKRALEMIEMFFRNMLEDESCSDNVKHHLKKAYDDALLPYHGFLAQKGFQVSSTTTPHEI
;
A
#
# COMPACT_ATOMS: atom_id res chain seq x y z
N MET A 1 -5.37 -1.65 3.51
CA MET A 1 -4.15 -2.26 4.10
C MET A 1 -4.46 -3.45 5.02
N ARG A 2 -5.27 -3.33 6.09
CA ARG A 2 -5.51 -4.45 7.05
C ARG A 2 -5.99 -5.76 6.40
N GLY A 3 -6.83 -5.68 5.35
CA GLY A 3 -7.25 -6.87 4.60
C GLY A 3 -6.09 -7.63 3.97
N ASN A 4 -5.18 -6.92 3.31
CA ASN A 4 -3.98 -7.52 2.69
C ASN A 4 -3.07 -8.17 3.73
N VAL A 5 -2.84 -7.49 4.87
CA VAL A 5 -2.05 -8.07 5.97
C VAL A 5 -2.67 -9.36 6.48
N LYS A 6 -3.99 -9.38 6.71
CA LYS A 6 -4.70 -10.59 7.13
C LYS A 6 -4.62 -11.72 6.11
N ARG A 7 -4.67 -11.40 4.80
CA ARG A 7 -4.50 -12.38 3.73
C ARG A 7 -3.11 -13.03 3.79
N LEU A 8 -2.06 -12.22 3.95
CA LEU A 8 -0.69 -12.72 4.11
C LEU A 8 -0.52 -13.55 5.38
N GLU A 9 -1.08 -13.07 6.49
CA GLU A 9 -1.04 -13.77 7.78
C GLU A 9 -1.76 -15.12 7.73
N ALA A 10 -2.92 -15.18 7.05
CA ALA A 10 -3.65 -16.43 6.85
C ALA A 10 -2.80 -17.45 6.08
N LYS A 11 -2.15 -17.02 4.99
CA LYS A 11 -1.31 -17.89 4.17
C LYS A 11 -0.05 -18.36 4.93
N TYR A 12 0.61 -17.45 5.65
CA TYR A 12 1.73 -17.77 6.52
C TYR A 12 1.35 -18.87 7.54
N LYS A 13 0.18 -18.73 8.18
CA LYS A 13 -0.31 -19.69 9.19
C LYS A 13 -0.75 -21.05 8.65
N GLU A 14 -0.98 -21.19 7.34
CA GLU A 14 -1.26 -22.51 6.75
C GLU A 14 -0.06 -23.46 6.94
N ASN A 15 1.16 -22.94 6.79
CA ASN A 15 2.39 -23.65 7.07
C ASN A 15 3.57 -22.68 7.22
N GLU A 16 3.90 -22.32 8.46
CA GLU A 16 4.91 -21.30 8.76
C GLU A 16 6.33 -21.68 8.32
N GLN A 17 6.62 -22.99 8.20
CA GLN A 17 7.93 -23.46 7.70
C GLN A 17 8.06 -23.29 6.19
N ILE A 18 6.98 -23.51 5.45
CA ILE A 18 6.96 -23.41 3.99
C ILE A 18 6.81 -21.97 3.53
N PHE A 19 6.01 -21.17 4.23
CA PHE A 19 5.69 -19.78 3.86
C PHE A 19 6.48 -18.76 4.68
N CYS A 20 7.73 -19.07 5.03
CA CYS A 20 8.51 -18.28 5.99
C CYS A 20 8.88 -16.89 5.44
N TYR A 21 9.19 -16.80 4.15
CA TYR A 21 9.63 -15.57 3.49
C TYR A 21 8.58 -15.03 2.50
N LEU A 22 8.71 -13.75 2.14
CA LEU A 22 7.83 -13.14 1.13
C LEU A 22 7.98 -13.82 -0.24
N GLU A 23 9.19 -14.26 -0.57
CA GLU A 23 9.51 -15.02 -1.76
C GLU A 23 8.76 -16.35 -1.80
N ASP A 24 8.66 -17.04 -0.66
CA ASP A 24 7.91 -18.30 -0.56
C ASP A 24 6.42 -18.07 -0.83
N LEU A 25 5.86 -17.02 -0.23
CA LEU A 25 4.47 -16.61 -0.45
C LEU A 25 4.19 -16.31 -1.93
N ILE A 26 5.12 -15.69 -2.65
CA ILE A 26 4.95 -15.36 -4.07
C ILE A 26 5.12 -16.60 -4.96
N LEU A 27 6.21 -17.35 -4.77
CA LEU A 27 6.60 -18.44 -5.66
C LEU A 27 5.62 -19.62 -5.56
N LEU A 28 5.14 -19.94 -4.37
CA LEU A 28 4.26 -21.09 -4.13
C LEU A 28 2.78 -20.78 -4.44
N ASP A 29 2.36 -19.52 -4.35
CA ASP A 29 1.02 -19.08 -4.74
C ASP A 29 0.76 -19.24 -6.25
N LYS A 30 1.81 -19.04 -7.07
CA LYS A 30 1.76 -19.24 -8.54
C LYS A 30 1.36 -20.67 -8.96
N HIS A 31 1.60 -21.66 -8.11
CA HIS A 31 1.41 -23.08 -8.43
C HIS A 31 0.11 -23.68 -7.89
N GLY A 32 -0.66 -22.96 -7.06
CA GLY A 32 -1.79 -23.53 -6.33
C GLY A 32 -3.11 -22.76 -6.39
N ASN A 33 -3.18 -21.61 -7.06
CA ASN A 33 -4.37 -20.75 -6.99
C ASN A 33 -5.13 -20.67 -8.32
N GLU A 34 -6.31 -21.30 -8.37
CA GLU A 34 -7.23 -21.22 -9.52
C GLU A 34 -7.93 -19.86 -9.61
N ASN A 35 -7.96 -19.10 -8.51
CA ASN A 35 -8.63 -17.81 -8.42
C ASN A 35 -7.61 -16.67 -8.34
N THR A 36 -7.28 -16.10 -9.49
CA THR A 36 -6.25 -15.06 -9.63
C THR A 36 -6.54 -13.77 -8.86
N PHE A 37 -7.81 -13.50 -8.54
CA PHE A 37 -8.29 -12.27 -7.87
C PHE A 37 -8.24 -12.31 -6.33
N ASP A 38 -7.87 -13.44 -5.72
CA ASP A 38 -7.73 -13.57 -4.26
C ASP A 38 -6.36 -14.13 -3.85
N SER A 39 -5.38 -13.94 -4.72
CA SER A 39 -4.03 -14.46 -4.51
C SER A 39 -3.30 -13.72 -3.37
N VAL A 40 -2.43 -14.44 -2.66
CA VAL A 40 -1.59 -13.82 -1.62
C VAL A 40 -0.62 -12.84 -2.26
N THR A 41 -0.18 -13.13 -3.49
CA THR A 41 0.67 -12.28 -4.32
C THR A 41 0.01 -10.94 -4.60
N GLU A 42 -1.28 -10.92 -4.97
CA GLU A 42 -2.02 -9.67 -5.17
C GLU A 42 -2.14 -8.88 -3.86
N GLY A 43 -2.40 -9.57 -2.74
CA GLY A 43 -2.44 -8.94 -1.42
C GLY A 43 -1.12 -8.24 -1.08
N LEU A 44 0.00 -8.92 -1.32
CA LEU A 44 1.35 -8.41 -1.09
C LEU A 44 1.67 -7.23 -2.03
N LEU A 45 1.28 -7.30 -3.29
CA LEU A 45 1.46 -6.21 -4.25
C LEU A 45 0.76 -4.93 -3.80
N TRP A 46 -0.51 -5.02 -3.39
CA TRP A 46 -1.26 -3.87 -2.89
C TRP A 46 -0.73 -3.37 -1.54
N LEU A 47 -0.23 -4.26 -0.68
CA LEU A 47 0.42 -3.86 0.57
C LEU A 47 1.71 -3.08 0.29
N LYS A 48 2.56 -3.57 -0.63
CA LYS A 48 3.79 -2.89 -1.05
C LYS A 48 3.50 -1.46 -1.54
N ARG A 49 2.56 -1.28 -2.47
CA ARG A 49 2.21 0.06 -2.99
C ARG A 49 1.74 1.03 -1.91
N ALA A 50 0.96 0.54 -0.93
CA ALA A 50 0.50 1.36 0.17
C ALA A 50 1.66 1.76 1.12
N LEU A 51 2.61 0.84 1.36
CA LEU A 51 3.83 1.14 2.13
C LEU A 51 4.74 2.12 1.38
N GLU A 52 4.87 1.99 0.06
CA GLU A 52 5.59 2.96 -0.79
C GLU A 52 4.97 4.35 -0.70
N MET A 53 3.64 4.47 -0.75
CA MET A 53 2.97 5.76 -0.54
C MET A 53 3.30 6.36 0.83
N ILE A 54 3.28 5.57 1.90
CA ILE A 54 3.59 6.06 3.26
C ILE A 54 5.05 6.52 3.34
N GLU A 55 5.97 5.72 2.81
CA GLU A 55 7.39 6.02 2.78
C GLU A 55 7.67 7.31 2.00
N MET A 56 7.13 7.43 0.79
CA MET A 56 7.28 8.61 -0.05
C MET A 56 6.67 9.86 0.59
N PHE A 57 5.56 9.72 1.32
CA PHE A 57 4.96 10.83 2.06
C PHE A 57 5.94 11.40 3.10
N PHE A 58 6.52 10.54 3.95
CA PHE A 58 7.51 10.98 4.93
C PHE A 58 8.79 11.48 4.28
N ARG A 59 9.25 10.86 3.19
CA ARG A 59 10.42 11.33 2.44
C ARG A 59 10.21 12.73 1.88
N ASN A 60 9.06 12.98 1.24
CA ASN A 60 8.71 14.31 0.72
C ASN A 60 8.70 15.36 1.84
N MET A 61 8.22 15.02 3.04
CA MET A 61 8.26 15.92 4.20
C MET A 61 9.68 16.21 4.69
N LEU A 62 10.53 15.18 4.76
CA LEU A 62 11.92 15.34 5.22
C LEU A 62 12.79 16.13 4.25
N GLU A 63 12.48 16.05 2.95
CA GLU A 63 13.16 16.81 1.88
C GLU A 63 12.62 18.24 1.73
N ASP A 64 11.54 18.60 2.41
CA ASP A 64 10.93 19.93 2.34
C ASP A 64 11.60 20.92 3.29
N GLU A 65 12.48 21.75 2.74
CA GLU A 65 13.18 22.81 3.46
C GLU A 65 12.32 24.06 3.73
N SER A 66 11.07 24.10 3.25
CA SER A 66 10.21 25.29 3.38
C SER A 66 9.69 25.54 4.79
N CYS A 67 9.88 24.59 5.72
CA CYS A 67 9.34 24.61 7.09
C CYS A 67 7.82 24.88 7.12
N SER A 68 7.09 24.46 6.09
CA SER A 68 5.65 24.66 5.95
C SER A 68 4.87 23.55 6.66
N ASP A 69 3.95 23.92 7.56
CA ASP A 69 3.04 22.98 8.25
C ASP A 69 1.99 22.32 7.31
N ASN A 70 1.99 22.68 6.02
CA ASN A 70 1.08 22.14 5.02
C ASN A 70 1.57 20.82 4.42
N VAL A 71 1.19 19.71 5.04
CA VAL A 71 1.55 18.34 4.58
C VAL A 71 0.71 17.80 3.42
N LYS A 72 -0.36 18.50 3.01
CA LYS A 72 -1.32 17.99 2.01
C LYS A 72 -0.67 17.75 0.64
N HIS A 73 0.27 18.60 0.25
CA HIS A 73 0.94 18.48 -1.04
C HIS A 73 1.91 17.29 -1.08
N HIS A 74 2.59 17.00 0.04
CA HIS A 74 3.42 15.80 0.22
C HIS A 74 2.61 14.52 0.11
N LEU A 75 1.44 14.49 0.76
CA LEU A 75 0.53 13.36 0.72
C LEU A 75 -0.01 13.13 -0.70
N LYS A 76 -0.39 14.21 -1.39
CA LYS A 76 -0.86 14.14 -2.79
C LYS A 76 0.23 13.61 -3.71
N LYS A 77 1.46 14.13 -3.62
CA LYS A 77 2.59 13.67 -4.43
C LYS A 77 2.86 12.17 -4.23
N ALA A 78 2.91 11.73 -2.97
CA ALA A 78 3.09 10.31 -2.65
C ALA A 78 1.97 9.42 -3.21
N TYR A 79 0.72 9.88 -3.18
CA TYR A 79 -0.41 9.15 -3.78
C TYR A 79 -0.31 9.06 -5.31
N ASP A 80 0.00 10.19 -5.95
CA ASP A 80 0.11 10.30 -7.42
C ASP A 80 1.18 9.34 -7.95
N ASP A 81 2.29 9.18 -7.22
CA ASP A 81 3.40 8.32 -7.63
C ASP A 81 3.14 6.83 -7.32
N ALA A 82 2.60 6.51 -6.14
CA ALA A 82 2.54 5.12 -5.65
C ALA A 82 1.22 4.38 -5.94
N LEU A 83 0.08 5.08 -5.99
CA LEU A 83 -1.25 4.44 -6.05
C LEU A 83 -2.13 4.90 -7.21
N LEU A 84 -2.03 6.17 -7.63
CA LEU A 84 -2.86 6.73 -8.71
C LEU A 84 -2.84 5.89 -10.00
N PRO A 85 -1.70 5.34 -10.48
CA PRO A 85 -1.67 4.54 -11.71
C PRO A 85 -2.52 3.28 -11.65
N TYR A 86 -2.86 2.81 -10.44
CA TYR A 86 -3.56 1.56 -10.19
C TYR A 86 -4.99 1.76 -9.68
N HIS A 87 -5.37 2.99 -9.33
CA HIS A 87 -6.71 3.32 -8.86
C HIS A 87 -7.62 3.69 -10.04
N GLY A 88 -8.76 3.01 -10.15
CA GLY A 88 -9.86 3.43 -11.02
C GLY A 88 -10.52 4.72 -10.53
N PHE A 89 -11.35 5.34 -11.39
CA PHE A 89 -11.99 6.64 -11.14
C PHE A 89 -12.61 6.80 -9.75
N LEU A 90 -13.36 5.81 -9.28
CA LEU A 90 -14.01 5.85 -7.95
C LEU A 90 -13.01 5.92 -6.79
N ALA A 91 -11.93 5.14 -6.87
CA ALA A 91 -10.89 5.14 -5.85
C ALA A 91 -10.11 6.45 -5.83
N GLN A 92 -9.88 7.08 -6.99
CA GLN A 92 -9.27 8.41 -7.08
C GLN A 92 -10.16 9.48 -6.44
N LYS A 93 -11.49 9.43 -6.65
CA LYS A 93 -12.44 10.34 -6.00
C LYS A 93 -12.49 10.16 -4.48
N GLY A 94 -12.46 8.91 -4.01
CA GLY A 94 -12.36 8.61 -2.58
C GLY A 94 -11.11 9.24 -1.95
N PHE A 95 -9.96 9.16 -2.63
CA PHE A 95 -8.72 9.79 -2.16
C PHE A 95 -8.84 11.32 -2.08
N GLN A 96 -9.40 11.97 -3.10
CA GLN A 96 -9.58 13.44 -3.10
C GLN A 96 -10.35 13.90 -1.85
N VAL A 97 -11.46 13.23 -1.52
CA VAL A 97 -12.27 13.54 -0.32
C VAL A 97 -11.49 13.27 0.97
N SER A 98 -10.72 12.18 1.04
CA SER A 98 -9.91 11.90 2.24
C SER A 98 -8.79 12.93 2.45
N SER A 99 -8.16 13.38 1.37
CA SER A 99 -7.03 14.32 1.43
C SER A 99 -7.42 15.74 1.86
N THR A 100 -8.69 16.12 1.70
CA THR A 100 -9.18 17.41 2.20
C THR A 100 -9.29 17.44 3.74
N THR A 101 -9.44 16.26 4.35
CA THR A 101 -9.60 16.08 5.81
C THR A 101 -8.25 15.88 6.53
N THR A 102 -7.13 15.86 5.79
CA THR A 102 -5.80 15.75 6.40
C THR A 102 -5.54 16.94 7.33
N PRO A 103 -5.16 16.70 8.60
CA PRO A 103 -4.88 17.77 9.55
C PRO A 103 -3.81 18.74 9.04
N HIS A 104 -3.88 19.99 9.49
CA HIS A 104 -2.69 20.84 9.56
C HIS A 104 -1.86 20.34 10.75
N GLU A 105 -0.54 20.21 10.60
CA GLU A 105 0.31 19.94 11.77
C GLU A 105 0.11 21.09 12.79
N ILE A 106 0.00 20.74 14.08
CA ILE A 106 -0.25 21.67 15.20
C ILE A 106 1.09 22.17 15.74
#